data_AF-A0A1M6L2U2-F1
#
_entry.id   AF-A0A1M6L2U2-F1
#
_cell.length_a   1.000
_cell.length_b   1.000
_cell.length_c   1.000
_cell.angle_alpha   90.00
_cell.angle_beta   90.00
_cell.angle_gamma   90.00
#
_symmetry.space_group_name_H-M   'P 1'
#
loop_
_entity.id
_entity.type
_entity.pdbx_description
1 polymer ?
#
loop_
_entity_poly.entity_id
_entity_poly.type
_entity_poly.pdbx_seq_one_letter_code
_entity_poly.pdbx_strand_id
1 'polypeptide(L)'
;MKFNGKFLKSRNFVIFTLVLMLVLVGTINYNLSKKSLLETSSELEEYEQSLLQNMDEDENLNVDEELAKETSKEDSQNEEIKVVDSNKSEVEEKVKETSANITQEMALKENMEKDTYFIDMKLNREQKRGELIEELDAIIKNPSSSQKSIDEASAMKLELVKYREAESNIENLLTAKGFNNPIVYISKNSANVIVDKEKLDKQDVAKIFDVVYTETKLPYENIKIMEYKR
;
A
#
# COMPACT_ATOMS: atom_id res chain seq x y z
N MET A 1 28.91 15.53 -34.01
CA MET A 1 27.80 15.25 -34.94
C MET A 1 26.89 16.48 -34.98
N LYS A 2 26.76 17.20 -36.10
CA LYS A 2 25.98 18.46 -36.17
C LYS A 2 24.52 18.17 -36.54
N PHE A 3 23.61 18.20 -35.57
CA PHE A 3 22.16 18.12 -35.86
C PHE A 3 21.67 19.42 -36.48
N ASN A 4 21.16 19.33 -37.70
CA ASN A 4 20.79 20.49 -38.52
C ASN A 4 19.35 20.91 -38.21
N GLY A 5 19.17 21.99 -37.45
CA GLY A 5 17.89 22.44 -36.88
C GLY A 5 16.83 22.99 -37.87
N LYS A 6 16.65 22.37 -39.03
CA LYS A 6 15.63 22.76 -40.03
C LYS A 6 14.30 22.00 -39.93
N PHE A 7 14.20 20.94 -39.12
CA PHE A 7 13.01 20.08 -39.06
C PHE A 7 11.78 20.70 -38.36
N LEU A 8 11.95 21.71 -37.50
CA LEU A 8 10.88 22.26 -36.66
C LEU A 8 9.96 23.29 -37.36
N LYS A 9 10.02 23.45 -38.68
CA LYS A 9 9.40 24.60 -39.37
C LYS A 9 7.99 24.37 -39.95
N SER A 10 7.42 23.16 -39.84
CA SER A 10 6.03 22.90 -40.25
C SER A 10 5.15 22.57 -39.04
N ARG A 11 4.00 23.24 -38.95
CA ARG A 11 3.04 23.10 -37.84
C ARG A 11 2.60 21.64 -37.64
N ASN A 12 2.46 20.91 -38.75
CA ASN A 12 2.04 19.51 -38.76
C ASN A 12 3.13 18.56 -38.22
N PHE A 13 4.42 18.87 -38.43
CA PHE A 13 5.52 18.06 -37.88
C PHE A 13 5.61 18.21 -36.36
N VAL A 14 5.45 19.43 -35.83
CA VAL A 14 5.41 19.69 -34.38
C VAL A 14 4.28 18.91 -33.72
N ILE A 15 3.08 18.93 -34.30
CA ILE A 15 1.93 18.16 -33.82
C ILE A 15 2.23 16.65 -33.83
N PHE A 16 2.81 16.12 -34.92
CA PHE A 16 3.17 14.71 -35.01
C PHE A 16 4.20 14.29 -33.94
N THR A 17 5.23 15.11 -33.70
CA THR A 17 6.21 14.83 -32.64
C THR A 17 5.60 14.87 -31.24
N LEU A 18 4.62 15.75 -31.00
CA LEU A 18 3.94 15.88 -29.70
C LEU A 18 3.05 14.67 -29.43
N VAL A 19 2.30 14.20 -30.44
CA VAL A 19 1.51 12.95 -30.36
C VAL A 19 2.41 11.74 -30.11
N LEU A 20 3.56 11.63 -30.81
CA LEU A 20 4.52 10.55 -30.58
C LEU A 20 5.07 10.55 -29.13
N MET A 21 5.36 11.74 -28.59
CA MET A 21 5.79 11.91 -27.19
C MET A 21 4.70 11.45 -26.22
N LEU A 22 3.44 11.79 -26.48
CA LEU A 22 2.29 11.38 -25.65
C LEU A 22 2.10 9.85 -25.66
N VAL A 23 2.29 9.19 -26.80
CA VAL A 23 2.28 7.72 -26.91
C VAL A 23 3.47 7.08 -26.18
N LEU A 24 4.67 7.68 -26.26
CA LEU A 24 5.84 7.23 -25.50
C LEU A 24 5.63 7.36 -23.99
N VAL A 25 5.17 8.51 -23.50
CA VAL A 25 4.85 8.71 -22.08
C VAL A 25 3.74 7.76 -21.62
N GLY A 26 2.70 7.58 -22.42
CA GLY A 26 1.61 6.64 -22.12
C GLY A 26 2.09 5.18 -22.04
N THR A 27 2.94 4.74 -22.97
CA THR A 27 3.51 3.38 -22.95
C THR A 27 4.51 3.17 -21.82
N ILE A 28 5.32 4.18 -21.48
CA ILE A 28 6.22 4.14 -20.31
C ILE A 28 5.39 4.05 -19.02
N ASN A 29 4.38 4.91 -18.84
CA ASN A 29 3.54 4.92 -17.65
C ASN A 29 2.75 3.60 -17.48
N TYR A 30 2.19 3.07 -18.58
CA TYR A 30 1.51 1.77 -18.59
C TYR A 30 2.46 0.62 -18.23
N ASN A 31 3.70 0.63 -18.74
CA ASN A 31 4.67 -0.42 -18.46
C ASN A 31 5.23 -0.31 -17.03
N LEU A 32 5.44 0.90 -16.51
CA LEU A 32 5.82 1.16 -15.11
C LEU A 32 4.75 0.65 -14.15
N SER A 33 3.48 1.02 -14.39
CA SER A 33 2.33 0.57 -13.60
C SER A 33 2.10 -0.95 -13.68
N LYS A 34 2.37 -1.59 -14.82
CA LYS A 34 2.28 -3.04 -14.95
C LYS A 34 3.43 -3.76 -14.24
N LYS A 35 4.64 -3.19 -14.25
CA LYS A 35 5.79 -3.75 -13.54
C LYS A 35 5.59 -3.75 -12.03
N SER A 36 5.22 -2.61 -11.45
CA SER A 36 5.02 -2.52 -9.99
C SER A 36 3.92 -3.48 -9.50
N LEU A 37 2.84 -3.65 -10.26
CA LEU A 37 1.81 -4.65 -9.96
C LEU A 37 2.34 -6.09 -10.04
N LEU A 38 3.09 -6.45 -11.09
CA LEU A 38 3.64 -7.80 -11.25
C LEU A 38 4.69 -8.13 -10.19
N GLU A 39 5.62 -7.21 -9.94
CA GLU A 39 6.71 -7.35 -8.96
C GLU A 39 6.12 -7.51 -7.54
N THR A 40 5.13 -6.68 -7.18
CA THR A 40 4.39 -6.84 -5.92
C THR A 40 3.70 -8.21 -5.85
N SER A 41 3.10 -8.71 -6.94
CA SER A 41 2.39 -10.00 -6.94
C SER A 41 3.31 -11.22 -6.84
N SER A 42 4.50 -11.18 -7.47
CA SER A 42 5.47 -12.27 -7.37
C SER A 42 6.18 -12.29 -6.02
N GLU A 43 6.53 -11.13 -5.47
CA GLU A 43 7.05 -11.02 -4.10
C GLU A 43 5.99 -11.51 -3.07
N LEU A 44 4.70 -11.28 -3.34
CA LEU A 44 3.58 -11.80 -2.54
C LEU A 44 3.56 -13.32 -2.51
N GLU A 45 3.61 -13.94 -3.70
CA GLU A 45 3.47 -15.39 -3.86
C GLU A 45 4.68 -16.13 -3.24
N GLU A 46 5.89 -15.58 -3.38
CA GLU A 46 7.11 -16.12 -2.78
C GLU A 46 7.09 -15.99 -1.24
N TYR A 47 6.60 -14.87 -0.70
CA TYR A 47 6.44 -14.70 0.75
C TYR A 47 5.33 -15.59 1.34
N GLU A 48 4.19 -15.75 0.66
CA GLU A 48 3.15 -16.66 1.12
C GLU A 48 3.60 -18.13 1.06
N GLN A 49 4.39 -18.52 0.05
CA GLN A 49 5.02 -19.84 0.00
C GLN A 49 6.05 -20.05 1.12
N SER A 50 6.90 -19.07 1.42
CA SER A 50 7.86 -19.19 2.52
C SER A 50 7.17 -19.27 3.88
N LEU A 51 6.06 -18.53 4.08
CA LEU A 51 5.29 -18.62 5.32
C LEU A 51 4.67 -20.02 5.50
N LEU A 52 4.12 -20.61 4.44
CA LEU A 52 3.61 -21.99 4.46
C LEU A 52 4.73 -23.01 4.73
N GLN A 53 5.89 -22.86 4.07
CA GLN A 53 7.04 -23.74 4.27
C GLN A 53 7.56 -23.72 5.72
N ASN A 54 7.62 -22.54 6.35
CA ASN A 54 8.02 -22.43 7.76
C ASN A 54 6.98 -23.06 8.72
N MET A 55 5.69 -23.12 8.35
CA MET A 55 4.66 -23.78 9.15
C MET A 55 4.71 -25.32 9.06
N ASP A 56 5.27 -25.88 7.99
CA ASP A 56 5.48 -27.33 7.83
C ASP A 56 6.74 -27.85 8.58
N GLU A 57 7.67 -26.98 8.99
CA GLU A 57 8.88 -27.37 9.73
C GLU A 57 8.67 -27.54 11.25
N ASP A 58 7.65 -26.91 11.84
CA ASP A 58 7.37 -26.93 13.29
C ASP A 58 6.78 -28.27 13.82
N GLU A 59 6.47 -29.26 12.96
CA GLU A 59 5.93 -30.57 13.39
C GLU A 59 7.02 -31.63 13.71
N ASN A 60 8.32 -31.29 13.65
CA ASN A 60 9.43 -32.17 14.04
C ASN A 60 10.23 -31.68 15.27
N LEU A 61 9.60 -31.76 16.43
CA LEU A 61 10.30 -31.73 17.72
C LEU A 61 11.23 -32.95 17.87
N ASN A 62 12.52 -32.77 17.60
CA ASN A 62 13.58 -33.54 18.26
C ASN A 62 14.76 -32.66 18.66
N VAL A 63 15.24 -32.92 19.87
CA VAL A 63 16.31 -32.20 20.56
C VAL A 63 17.66 -32.69 20.04
N ASP A 64 18.60 -31.78 19.74
CA ASP A 64 19.96 -31.84 20.31
C ASP A 64 20.78 -30.57 20.03
N GLU A 65 21.72 -30.31 20.93
CA GLU A 65 22.55 -29.11 21.06
C GLU A 65 24.00 -29.41 20.66
N GLU A 66 24.53 -28.83 19.56
CA GLU A 66 25.98 -28.63 19.43
C GLU A 66 26.38 -27.49 18.48
N LEU A 67 27.70 -27.24 18.40
CA LEU A 67 28.29 -25.91 18.40
C LEU A 67 29.29 -25.69 17.25
N ALA A 68 29.20 -24.51 16.63
CA ALA A 68 30.26 -23.73 15.97
C ALA A 68 30.92 -24.16 14.63
N LYS A 69 31.12 -23.10 13.82
CA LYS A 69 32.20 -22.82 12.84
C LYS A 69 32.25 -23.62 11.53
N GLU A 70 32.15 -22.86 10.43
CA GLU A 70 33.34 -22.58 9.63
C GLU A 70 33.27 -21.21 8.91
N THR A 71 34.36 -20.80 8.26
CA THR A 71 34.62 -19.42 7.80
C THR A 71 35.75 -19.48 6.74
N SER A 72 35.89 -18.65 5.71
CA SER A 72 35.84 -17.18 5.67
C SER A 72 36.02 -16.61 4.24
N LYS A 73 35.93 -15.27 4.09
CA LYS A 73 36.71 -14.40 3.14
C LYS A 73 36.36 -14.49 1.63
N GLU A 74 36.66 -13.52 0.75
CA GLU A 74 37.24 -12.14 0.76
C GLU A 74 36.77 -11.46 -0.57
N ASP A 75 36.69 -10.15 -0.84
CA ASP A 75 37.12 -8.90 -0.18
C ASP A 75 36.33 -7.65 -0.72
N SER A 76 36.31 -6.55 0.05
CA SER A 76 36.16 -5.11 -0.31
C SER A 76 35.21 -4.58 -1.41
N GLN A 77 34.31 -3.66 -1.01
CA GLN A 77 34.60 -2.21 -1.14
C GLN A 77 33.75 -1.33 -0.21
N ASN A 78 34.30 -0.17 0.16
CA ASN A 78 33.87 0.68 1.27
C ASN A 78 33.17 1.95 0.76
N GLU A 79 31.84 2.02 0.87
CA GLU A 79 31.11 3.28 0.93
C GLU A 79 30.45 3.42 2.30
N GLU A 80 30.36 4.66 2.79
CA GLU A 80 29.98 5.00 4.16
C GLU A 80 28.47 4.77 4.39
N ILE A 81 28.09 3.52 4.67
CA ILE A 81 26.72 3.16 5.06
C ILE A 81 26.42 3.85 6.38
N LYS A 82 25.67 4.96 6.29
CA LYS A 82 25.08 5.64 7.45
C LYS A 82 24.06 4.71 8.08
N VAL A 83 24.49 3.95 9.09
CA VAL A 83 23.71 2.91 9.77
C VAL A 83 22.39 3.48 10.28
N VAL A 84 21.29 3.09 9.62
CA VAL A 84 19.94 3.19 10.15
C VAL A 84 19.61 1.82 10.71
N ASP A 85 19.75 1.69 12.03
CA ASP A 85 19.47 0.47 12.77
C ASP A 85 17.94 0.34 12.96
N SER A 86 17.26 -0.25 11.97
CA SER A 86 15.81 -0.46 11.99
C SER A 86 15.40 -1.48 13.04
N ASN A 87 15.29 -1.00 14.27
CA ASN A 87 14.83 -1.73 15.42
C ASN A 87 13.33 -2.07 15.26
N LYS A 88 12.96 -3.33 15.57
CA LYS A 88 11.58 -3.87 15.50
C LYS A 88 10.47 -2.93 16.00
N SER A 89 10.75 -2.15 17.06
CA SER A 89 9.77 -1.22 17.64
C SER A 89 9.36 -0.11 16.66
N GLU A 90 10.30 0.41 15.86
CA GLU A 90 10.07 1.58 15.02
C GLU A 90 9.13 1.27 13.84
N VAL A 91 9.24 0.08 13.24
CA VAL A 91 8.45 -0.30 12.06
C VAL A 91 6.97 -0.46 12.42
N GLU A 92 6.67 -1.20 13.49
CA GLU A 92 5.29 -1.32 13.99
C GLU A 92 4.70 0.01 14.46
N GLU A 93 5.52 0.88 15.06
CA GLU A 93 5.12 2.20 15.51
C GLU A 93 4.78 3.10 14.32
N LYS A 94 5.59 3.08 13.25
CA LYS A 94 5.37 3.85 12.02
C LYS A 94 4.12 3.43 11.25
N VAL A 95 3.79 2.14 11.21
CA VAL A 95 2.52 1.64 10.66
C VAL A 95 1.32 2.16 11.48
N LYS A 96 1.42 2.12 12.82
CA LYS A 96 0.37 2.65 13.72
C LYS A 96 0.22 4.16 13.59
N GLU A 97 1.32 4.90 13.50
CA GLU A 97 1.35 6.35 13.29
C GLU A 97 0.70 6.73 11.95
N THR A 98 1.10 6.08 10.86
CA THR A 98 0.51 6.28 9.53
C THR A 98 -1.00 6.02 9.55
N SER A 99 -1.42 4.95 10.21
CA SER A 99 -2.84 4.60 10.35
C SER A 99 -3.62 5.62 11.17
N ALA A 100 -3.03 6.16 12.24
CA ALA A 100 -3.61 7.22 13.05
C ALA A 100 -3.74 8.52 12.24
N ASN A 101 -2.68 8.93 11.54
CA ASN A 101 -2.65 10.14 10.71
C ASN A 101 -3.69 10.10 9.57
N ILE A 102 -3.87 8.96 8.91
CA ILE A 102 -4.93 8.77 7.90
C ILE A 102 -6.32 8.88 8.57
N THR A 103 -6.54 8.16 9.67
CA THR A 103 -7.84 8.13 10.37
C THR A 103 -8.24 9.48 10.95
N GLN A 104 -7.27 10.27 11.43
CA GLN A 104 -7.48 11.63 11.93
C GLN A 104 -7.92 12.58 10.81
N GLU A 105 -7.21 12.60 9.67
CA GLU A 105 -7.57 13.46 8.54
C GLU A 105 -8.91 13.06 7.91
N MET A 106 -9.23 11.77 7.86
CA MET A 106 -10.57 11.27 7.51
C MET A 106 -11.67 11.83 8.42
N ALA A 107 -11.38 12.10 9.69
CA ALA A 107 -12.35 12.63 10.65
C ALA A 107 -12.40 14.18 10.72
N LEU A 108 -11.54 14.90 10.01
CA LEU A 108 -11.50 16.37 10.03
C LEU A 108 -12.65 16.99 9.24
N LYS A 109 -13.64 17.52 9.98
CA LYS A 109 -14.83 18.19 9.41
C LYS A 109 -14.52 19.37 8.49
N GLU A 110 -13.41 20.07 8.67
CA GLU A 110 -13.02 21.22 7.82
C GLU A 110 -12.68 20.80 6.38
N ASN A 111 -12.22 19.56 6.18
CA ASN A 111 -12.10 19.00 4.84
C ASN A 111 -13.44 18.55 4.26
N MET A 112 -14.45 18.25 5.11
CA MET A 112 -15.74 17.70 4.69
C MET A 112 -16.68 18.72 3.99
N GLU A 113 -16.34 20.00 3.89
CA GLU A 113 -17.17 20.97 3.13
C GLU A 113 -16.65 21.22 1.69
N LYS A 114 -15.69 20.41 1.21
CA LYS A 114 -15.10 20.53 -0.13
C LYS A 114 -15.74 19.56 -1.12
N ASP A 115 -16.15 20.03 -2.29
CA ASP A 115 -16.58 19.17 -3.42
C ASP A 115 -15.54 18.12 -3.83
N THR A 116 -14.25 18.37 -3.56
CA THR A 116 -13.13 17.46 -3.84
C THR A 116 -12.80 16.51 -2.69
N TYR A 117 -13.47 16.61 -1.52
CA TYR A 117 -13.13 15.88 -0.30
C TYR A 117 -12.84 14.39 -0.54
N PHE A 118 -13.74 13.70 -1.27
CA PHE A 118 -13.59 12.28 -1.53
C PHE A 118 -12.37 11.93 -2.39
N ILE A 119 -11.98 12.81 -3.30
CA ILE A 119 -10.81 12.65 -4.17
C ILE A 119 -9.54 12.95 -3.37
N ASP A 120 -9.54 14.07 -2.63
CA ASP A 120 -8.41 14.52 -1.81
C ASP A 120 -8.07 13.49 -0.73
N MET A 121 -9.09 12.90 -0.09
CA MET A 121 -8.92 11.89 0.96
C MET A 121 -8.40 10.55 0.40
N LYS A 122 -8.88 10.11 -0.79
CA LYS A 122 -8.32 8.92 -1.46
C LYS A 122 -6.88 9.14 -1.90
N LEU A 123 -6.55 10.33 -2.41
CA LEU A 123 -5.20 10.72 -2.79
C LEU A 123 -4.26 10.73 -1.57
N ASN A 124 -4.65 11.37 -0.47
CA ASN A 124 -3.87 11.43 0.77
C ASN A 124 -3.63 10.04 1.38
N ARG A 125 -4.67 9.19 1.44
CA ARG A 125 -4.56 7.78 1.85
C ARG A 125 -3.51 7.04 1.02
N GLU A 126 -3.53 7.20 -0.30
CA GLU A 126 -2.62 6.50 -1.19
C GLU A 126 -1.20 7.07 -1.17
N GLN A 127 -1.04 8.40 -0.98
CA GLN A 127 0.26 9.03 -0.77
C GLN A 127 0.95 8.51 0.49
N LYS A 128 0.30 8.58 1.65
CA LYS A 128 0.84 8.06 2.92
C LYS A 128 1.10 6.56 2.89
N ARG A 129 0.26 5.79 2.21
CA ARG A 129 0.49 4.35 2.00
C ARG A 129 1.68 4.09 1.04
N GLY A 130 1.89 4.95 0.05
CA GLY A 130 3.07 4.93 -0.82
C GLY A 130 4.35 5.18 -0.03
N GLU A 131 4.40 6.26 0.74
CA GLU A 131 5.51 6.62 1.65
C GLU A 131 5.87 5.45 2.60
N LEU A 132 4.86 4.86 3.24
CA LEU A 132 5.05 3.70 4.12
C LEU A 132 5.56 2.45 3.37
N ILE A 133 5.10 2.20 2.14
CA ILE A 133 5.60 1.09 1.32
C ILE A 133 7.05 1.33 0.89
N GLU A 134 7.43 2.57 0.54
CA GLU A 134 8.82 2.94 0.22
C GLU A 134 9.76 2.73 1.42
N GLU A 135 9.31 3.04 2.65
CA GLU A 135 10.07 2.78 3.87
C GLU A 135 10.22 1.27 4.17
N LEU A 136 9.15 0.48 3.99
CA LEU A 136 9.21 -0.98 4.13
C LEU A 136 10.14 -1.61 3.07
N ASP A 137 10.07 -1.14 1.82
CA ASP A 137 10.97 -1.55 0.75
C ASP A 137 12.44 -1.19 1.06
N ALA A 138 12.69 -0.05 1.68
CA ALA A 138 14.03 0.34 2.10
C ALA A 138 14.61 -0.60 3.17
N ILE A 139 13.77 -1.12 4.08
CA ILE A 139 14.18 -2.14 5.06
C ILE A 139 14.44 -3.48 4.36
N ILE A 140 13.53 -3.93 3.49
CA ILE A 140 13.64 -5.22 2.76
C ILE A 140 14.88 -5.25 1.86
N LYS A 141 15.18 -4.15 1.17
CA LYS A 141 16.26 -4.06 0.17
C LYS A 141 17.62 -3.66 0.76
N ASN A 142 17.70 -3.33 2.05
CA ASN A 142 18.95 -2.96 2.72
C ASN A 142 19.74 -4.22 3.13
N PRO A 143 20.95 -4.46 2.60
CA PRO A 143 21.76 -5.65 2.92
C PRO A 143 22.29 -5.67 4.36
N SER A 144 22.11 -4.58 5.13
CA SER A 144 22.45 -4.50 6.55
C SER A 144 21.26 -4.81 7.46
N SER A 145 20.05 -5.00 6.92
CA SER A 145 18.87 -5.37 7.70
C SER A 145 19.00 -6.78 8.26
N SER A 146 18.53 -6.99 9.49
CA SER A 146 18.40 -8.35 10.03
C SER A 146 17.32 -9.13 9.27
N GLN A 147 17.48 -10.45 9.12
CA GLN A 147 16.47 -11.30 8.47
C GLN A 147 15.07 -11.07 9.08
N LYS A 148 15.00 -11.02 10.41
CA LYS A 148 13.78 -10.71 11.16
C LYS A 148 13.16 -9.34 10.78
N SER A 149 13.98 -8.31 10.56
CA SER A 149 13.49 -7.00 10.10
C SER A 149 12.93 -7.07 8.67
N ILE A 150 13.54 -7.88 7.80
CA ILE A 150 13.07 -8.14 6.43
C ILE A 150 11.75 -8.92 6.46
N ASP A 151 11.64 -9.97 7.28
CA ASP A 151 10.43 -10.79 7.41
C ASP A 151 9.26 -9.96 7.95
N GLU A 152 9.51 -9.13 8.98
CA GLU A 152 8.51 -8.25 9.59
C GLU A 152 8.08 -7.13 8.63
N ALA A 153 9.01 -6.51 7.89
CA ALA A 153 8.67 -5.51 6.88
C ALA A 153 7.88 -6.11 5.71
N SER A 154 8.23 -7.32 5.28
CA SER A 154 7.51 -8.07 4.23
C SER A 154 6.10 -8.44 4.67
N ALA A 155 5.92 -8.89 5.91
CA ALA A 155 4.60 -9.14 6.51
C ALA A 155 3.72 -7.89 6.49
N MET A 156 4.26 -6.73 6.90
CA MET A 156 3.53 -5.47 6.93
C MET A 156 3.20 -4.96 5.52
N LYS A 157 4.11 -5.13 4.55
CA LYS A 157 3.86 -4.82 3.13
C LYS A 157 2.72 -5.68 2.56
N LEU A 158 2.71 -6.98 2.85
CA LEU A 158 1.62 -7.91 2.51
C LEU A 158 0.29 -7.51 3.15
N GLU A 159 0.25 -7.18 4.45
CA GLU A 159 -0.95 -6.68 5.13
C GLU A 159 -1.50 -5.42 4.43
N LEU A 160 -0.65 -4.45 4.09
CA LEU A 160 -1.07 -3.22 3.39
C LEU A 160 -1.64 -3.48 1.99
N VAL A 161 -1.11 -4.45 1.24
CA VAL A 161 -1.65 -4.88 -0.05
C VAL A 161 -3.04 -5.50 0.12
N LYS A 162 -3.19 -6.44 1.08
CA LYS A 162 -4.48 -7.07 1.41
C LYS A 162 -5.52 -6.05 1.86
N TYR A 163 -5.15 -5.05 2.65
CA TYR A 163 -6.05 -3.95 3.04
C TYR A 163 -6.46 -3.11 1.83
N ARG A 164 -5.55 -2.77 0.91
CA ARG A 164 -5.90 -2.01 -0.31
C ARG A 164 -6.88 -2.77 -1.21
N GLU A 165 -6.72 -4.08 -1.35
CA GLU A 165 -7.66 -4.92 -2.12
C GLU A 165 -9.04 -4.98 -1.46
N ALA A 166 -9.11 -5.27 -0.15
CA ALA A 166 -10.36 -5.30 0.60
C ALA A 166 -11.07 -3.92 0.60
N GLU A 167 -10.34 -2.81 0.74
CA GLU A 167 -10.88 -1.46 0.59
C GLU A 167 -11.54 -1.27 -0.79
N SER A 168 -10.86 -1.66 -1.87
CA SER A 168 -11.40 -1.55 -3.24
C SER A 168 -12.66 -2.39 -3.42
N ASN A 169 -12.66 -3.64 -2.94
CA ASN A 169 -13.82 -4.53 -3.02
C ASN A 169 -15.03 -3.97 -2.24
N ILE A 170 -14.82 -3.46 -1.02
CA ILE A 170 -15.88 -2.83 -0.23
C ILE A 170 -16.36 -1.55 -0.92
N GLU A 171 -15.48 -0.67 -1.40
CA GLU A 171 -15.86 0.55 -2.12
C GLU A 171 -16.72 0.22 -3.36
N ASN A 172 -16.37 -0.81 -4.12
CA ASN A 172 -17.15 -1.29 -5.27
C ASN A 172 -18.52 -1.86 -4.85
N LEU A 173 -18.57 -2.69 -3.81
CA LEU A 173 -19.80 -3.30 -3.29
C LEU A 173 -20.75 -2.25 -2.68
N LEU A 174 -20.22 -1.25 -1.98
CA LEU A 174 -21.00 -0.12 -1.46
C LEU A 174 -21.55 0.75 -2.60
N THR A 175 -20.73 1.00 -3.63
CA THR A 175 -21.18 1.71 -4.85
C THR A 175 -22.33 0.97 -5.53
N ALA A 176 -22.22 -0.35 -5.69
CA ALA A 176 -23.28 -1.20 -6.23
C ALA A 176 -24.57 -1.23 -5.36
N LYS A 177 -24.44 -1.01 -4.04
CA LYS A 177 -25.57 -0.87 -3.11
C LYS A 177 -26.17 0.55 -3.05
N GLY A 178 -25.65 1.49 -3.85
CA GLY A 178 -26.20 2.85 -4.02
C GLY A 178 -25.58 3.92 -3.12
N PHE A 179 -24.43 3.66 -2.50
CA PHE A 179 -23.65 4.70 -1.81
C PHE A 179 -22.75 5.41 -2.83
N ASN A 180 -22.86 6.72 -2.96
CA ASN A 180 -22.00 7.48 -3.88
C ASN A 180 -20.61 7.69 -3.26
N ASN A 181 -19.57 7.50 -4.07
CA ASN A 181 -18.16 7.73 -3.73
C ASN A 181 -17.72 7.25 -2.34
N PRO A 182 -18.02 6.00 -1.92
CA PRO A 182 -17.57 5.50 -0.63
C PRO A 182 -16.05 5.57 -0.52
N ILE A 183 -15.56 5.91 0.68
CA ILE A 183 -14.17 5.73 1.08
C ILE A 183 -14.13 4.69 2.18
N VAL A 184 -13.24 3.73 2.05
CA VAL A 184 -12.96 2.73 3.07
C VAL A 184 -11.49 2.83 3.45
N TYR A 185 -11.16 2.86 4.73
CA TYR A 185 -9.79 2.73 5.21
C TYR A 185 -9.69 1.59 6.20
N ILE A 186 -8.88 0.58 5.88
CA ILE A 186 -8.64 -0.60 6.72
C ILE A 186 -7.23 -0.51 7.30
N SER A 187 -7.16 -0.87 8.58
CA SER A 187 -5.95 -1.12 9.35
C SER A 187 -6.13 -2.42 10.14
N LYS A 188 -5.04 -2.92 10.75
CA LYS A 188 -4.95 -4.25 11.39
C LYS A 188 -6.18 -4.74 12.15
N ASN A 189 -6.83 -3.85 12.91
CA ASN A 189 -8.02 -4.17 13.70
C ASN A 189 -9.13 -3.11 13.57
N SER A 190 -9.15 -2.28 12.52
CA SER A 190 -10.26 -1.32 12.34
C SER A 190 -10.54 -0.98 10.88
N ALA A 191 -11.82 -0.72 10.58
CA ALA A 191 -12.26 -0.19 9.30
C ALA A 191 -13.04 1.12 9.50
N ASN A 192 -12.64 2.17 8.79
CA ASN A 192 -13.31 3.46 8.75
C ASN A 192 -14.01 3.61 7.40
N VAL A 193 -15.32 3.81 7.39
CA VAL A 193 -16.12 4.00 6.18
C VAL A 193 -16.73 5.39 6.16
N ILE A 194 -16.55 6.13 5.07
CA ILE A 194 -17.22 7.41 4.82
C ILE A 194 -18.11 7.27 3.58
N VAL A 195 -19.33 7.80 3.65
CA VAL A 195 -20.31 7.76 2.55
C VAL A 195 -20.97 9.13 2.35
N ASP A 196 -21.13 9.53 1.09
CA ASP A 196 -21.84 10.77 0.68
C ASP A 196 -23.36 10.60 0.91
N LYS A 197 -23.80 10.91 2.14
CA LYS A 197 -25.21 10.86 2.55
C LYS A 197 -25.40 11.72 3.81
N GLU A 198 -26.26 12.75 3.72
CA GLU A 198 -26.57 13.68 4.82
C GLU A 198 -27.04 12.98 6.11
N LYS A 199 -27.69 11.81 5.98
CA LYS A 199 -28.13 11.01 7.12
C LYS A 199 -28.18 9.53 6.78
N LEU A 200 -27.54 8.72 7.61
CA LEU A 200 -27.66 7.27 7.55
C LEU A 200 -28.85 6.76 8.36
N ASP A 201 -29.67 5.90 7.75
CA ASP A 201 -30.69 5.14 8.48
C ASP A 201 -30.14 3.78 8.96
N LYS A 202 -30.93 3.08 9.79
CA LYS A 202 -30.52 1.77 10.34
C LYS A 202 -30.30 0.71 9.26
N GLN A 203 -31.00 0.79 8.13
CA GLN A 203 -30.87 -0.12 7.01
C GLN A 203 -29.60 0.19 6.21
N ASP A 204 -29.22 1.46 6.06
CA ASP A 204 -27.94 1.85 5.47
C ASP A 204 -26.75 1.36 6.30
N VAL A 205 -26.77 1.62 7.61
CA VAL A 205 -25.74 1.16 8.55
C VAL A 205 -25.60 -0.37 8.49
N ALA A 206 -26.73 -1.10 8.46
CA ALA A 206 -26.72 -2.55 8.30
C ALA A 206 -26.13 -3.00 6.94
N LYS A 207 -26.47 -2.34 5.82
CA LYS A 207 -25.88 -2.64 4.50
C LYS A 207 -24.38 -2.40 4.46
N ILE A 208 -23.90 -1.32 5.09
CA ILE A 208 -22.47 -0.99 5.14
C ILE A 208 -21.72 -2.02 5.98
N PHE A 209 -22.23 -2.29 7.19
CA PHE A 209 -21.64 -3.28 8.09
C PHE A 209 -21.60 -4.69 7.46
N ASP A 210 -22.69 -5.13 6.81
CA ASP A 210 -22.78 -6.42 6.11
C ASP A 210 -21.66 -6.61 5.06
N VAL A 211 -21.38 -5.58 4.25
CA VAL A 211 -20.29 -5.61 3.27
C VAL A 211 -18.92 -5.66 3.97
N VAL A 212 -18.67 -4.74 4.91
CA VAL A 212 -17.37 -4.66 5.59
C VAL A 212 -17.07 -5.94 6.37
N TYR A 213 -18.06 -6.49 7.08
CA TYR A 213 -17.92 -7.75 7.81
C TYR A 213 -17.68 -8.93 6.87
N THR A 214 -18.35 -8.97 5.71
CA THR A 214 -18.18 -10.06 4.74
C THR A 214 -16.75 -10.09 4.20
N GLU A 215 -16.17 -8.93 3.85
CA GLU A 215 -14.82 -8.84 3.28
C GLU A 215 -13.70 -8.93 4.35
N THR A 216 -13.90 -8.36 5.54
CA THR A 216 -12.81 -8.20 6.55
C THR A 216 -12.91 -9.10 7.77
N LYS A 217 -14.07 -9.68 8.06
CA LYS A 217 -14.42 -10.37 9.32
C LYS A 217 -14.26 -9.51 10.60
N LEU A 218 -14.08 -8.19 10.48
CA LEU A 218 -13.94 -7.30 11.65
C LEU A 218 -15.25 -7.22 12.45
N PRO A 219 -15.21 -7.29 13.79
CA PRO A 219 -16.39 -7.16 14.63
C PRO A 219 -16.97 -5.74 14.56
N TYR A 220 -18.26 -5.60 14.90
CA TYR A 220 -19.01 -4.34 14.82
C TYR A 220 -18.33 -3.17 15.57
N GLU A 221 -17.73 -3.44 16.73
CA GLU A 221 -16.99 -2.46 17.54
C GLU A 221 -15.77 -1.84 16.83
N ASN A 222 -15.22 -2.53 15.83
CA ASN A 222 -14.05 -2.11 15.06
C ASN A 222 -14.41 -1.43 13.73
N ILE A 223 -15.70 -1.30 13.40
CA ILE A 223 -16.17 -0.70 12.15
C ILE A 223 -16.81 0.66 12.45
N LYS A 224 -16.10 1.74 12.11
CA LYS A 224 -16.56 3.11 12.30
C LYS A 224 -17.14 3.66 10.99
N ILE A 225 -18.44 3.95 11.00
CA ILE A 225 -19.14 4.54 9.85
C ILE A 225 -19.34 6.03 10.11
N MET A 226 -19.03 6.86 9.12
CA MET A 226 -19.15 8.31 9.16
C MET A 226 -20.02 8.79 7.99
N GLU A 227 -21.03 9.59 8.32
CA GLU A 227 -21.87 10.28 7.34
C GLU A 227 -21.20 11.58 6.89
N TYR A 228 -21.11 11.77 5.57
CA TYR A 228 -20.67 13.02 4.95
C TYR A 228 -21.88 13.75 4.41
N LYS A 229 -21.99 15.06 4.71
CA LYS A 229 -23.00 15.93 4.13
C LYS A 229 -22.35 16.85 3.09
N ARG A 230 -22.91 16.83 1.88
CA ARG A 230 -22.70 17.83 0.83
C ARG A 230 -23.64 19.03 0.98
#